data_AF-A0A845KRF1-F1
#
_entry.id   AF-A0A845KRF1-F1
#
_cell.length_a   1.000
_cell.length_b   1.000
_cell.length_c   1.000
_cell.angle_alpha   90.00
_cell.angle_beta   90.00
_cell.angle_gamma   90.00
#
_symmetry.space_group_name_H-M   'P 1'
#
loop_
_entity.id
_entity.type
_entity.pdbx_description
1 polymer ?
#
loop_
_entity_poly.entity_id
_entity_poly.type
_entity_poly.pdbx_seq_one_letter_code
_entity_poly.pdbx_strand_id
1 'polypeptide(L)'
;MANRYLIEKCLVEHCSATLASMKSANLFNMTFADDTDVEDQIEFWNRCMKEKGIRLYILRRQENRVLVYVYRKKQLLVSLNRPGVANFLKKYGYGSTDVEYALDRLKSRIGENNEFPHEIGIFLDYPLGDVIGFITNEGRNFKCVGCWKVYCDECACRKTFEKYKKCRDVYVRLWQQGRSVLQLTVAA
;
A
#
# COMPACT_ATOMS: atom_id res chain seq x y z
N MET A 1 -18.32 1.62 -17.08
CA MET A 1 -18.21 0.19 -16.67
C MET A 1 -16.78 -0.35 -16.74
N ALA A 2 -16.00 -0.07 -17.80
CA ALA A 2 -14.62 -0.56 -17.94
C ALA A 2 -13.68 -0.14 -16.79
N ASN A 3 -13.75 1.12 -16.36
CA ASN A 3 -12.88 1.64 -15.29
C ASN A 3 -13.19 1.01 -13.91
N ARG A 4 -14.47 0.71 -13.63
CA ARG A 4 -14.87 0.02 -12.40
C ARG A 4 -14.29 -1.39 -12.30
N TYR A 5 -14.23 -2.11 -13.42
CA TYR A 5 -13.58 -3.41 -13.47
C TYR A 5 -12.06 -3.32 -13.24
N LEU A 6 -11.42 -2.24 -13.73
CA LEU A 6 -10.00 -2.01 -13.55
C LEU A 6 -9.64 -1.83 -12.06
N ILE A 7 -10.38 -1.00 -11.33
CA ILE A 7 -10.09 -0.78 -9.90
C ILE A 7 -10.37 -2.02 -9.04
N GLU A 8 -11.42 -2.78 -9.35
CA GLU A 8 -11.69 -4.06 -8.67
C GLU A 8 -10.54 -5.05 -8.88
N LYS A 9 -10.08 -5.19 -10.12
CA LYS A 9 -8.93 -6.02 -10.46
C LYS A 9 -7.69 -5.58 -9.67
N CYS A 10 -7.38 -4.28 -9.65
CA CYS A 10 -6.23 -3.76 -8.90
C CYS A 10 -6.35 -4.00 -7.39
N LEU A 11 -7.53 -3.81 -6.80
CA LEU A 11 -7.79 -4.09 -5.39
C LEU A 11 -7.53 -5.57 -5.05
N VAL A 12 -8.00 -6.48 -5.89
CA VAL A 12 -7.83 -7.93 -5.66
C VAL A 12 -6.38 -8.36 -5.91
N GLU A 13 -5.78 -7.95 -7.03
CA GLU A 13 -4.44 -8.39 -7.43
C GLU A 13 -3.31 -7.79 -6.59
N HIS A 14 -3.48 -6.54 -6.12
CA HIS A 14 -2.41 -5.80 -5.44
C HIS A 14 -2.69 -5.53 -3.96
N CYS A 15 -3.96 -5.50 -3.54
CA CYS A 15 -4.34 -5.14 -2.17
C CYS A 15 -4.98 -6.28 -1.38
N SER A 16 -4.99 -7.53 -1.88
CA SER A 16 -5.57 -8.70 -1.19
C SER A 16 -5.11 -8.84 0.27
N ALA A 17 -3.82 -8.61 0.56
CA ALA A 17 -3.31 -8.63 1.93
C ALA A 17 -3.95 -7.54 2.82
N THR A 18 -4.16 -6.33 2.29
CA THR A 18 -4.91 -5.27 2.98
C THR A 18 -6.39 -5.61 3.14
N LEU A 19 -7.03 -6.13 2.08
CA LEU A 19 -8.44 -6.56 2.12
C LEU A 19 -8.66 -7.66 3.17
N ALA A 20 -7.70 -8.57 3.31
CA ALA A 20 -7.68 -9.65 4.29
C ALA A 20 -7.24 -9.22 5.70
N SER A 21 -6.91 -7.94 5.92
CA SER A 21 -6.42 -7.42 7.21
C SER A 21 -5.07 -8.00 7.65
N MET A 22 -4.29 -8.53 6.70
CA MET A 22 -2.95 -9.10 6.95
C MET A 22 -1.83 -8.06 6.85
N LYS A 23 -2.12 -6.94 6.18
CA LYS A 23 -1.18 -5.84 5.93
C LYS A 23 -1.92 -4.51 6.09
N SER A 24 -1.24 -3.50 6.64
CA SER A 24 -1.81 -2.17 6.85
C SER A 24 -2.14 -1.48 5.54
N ALA A 25 -1.32 -1.68 4.49
CA ALA A 25 -1.51 -1.03 3.22
C ALA A 25 -0.80 -1.67 2.02
N ASN A 26 -1.31 -1.33 0.83
CA ASN A 26 -0.72 -1.64 -0.47
C ASN A 26 -0.87 -0.44 -1.41
N LEU A 27 -0.09 -0.42 -2.48
CA LEU A 27 -0.20 0.57 -3.55
C LEU A 27 -0.39 -0.12 -4.90
N PHE A 28 -1.02 0.57 -5.83
CA PHE A 28 -1.05 0.18 -7.23
C PHE A 28 -1.11 1.42 -8.13
N ASN A 29 -0.64 1.26 -9.36
CA ASN A 29 -0.86 2.25 -10.41
C ASN A 29 -2.03 1.81 -11.29
N MET A 30 -2.85 2.76 -11.69
CA MET A 30 -3.89 2.56 -12.70
C MET A 30 -3.69 3.56 -13.83
N THR A 31 -3.85 3.08 -15.06
CA THR A 31 -3.86 3.91 -16.26
C THR A 31 -5.29 4.02 -16.75
N PHE A 32 -5.75 5.22 -17.05
CA PHE A 32 -7.11 5.48 -17.55
C PHE A 32 -7.06 5.91 -19.01
N ALA A 33 -8.13 5.59 -19.76
CA ALA A 33 -8.28 6.04 -21.14
C ALA A 33 -8.79 7.49 -21.21
N ASP A 34 -9.68 7.88 -20.30
CA ASP A 34 -10.27 9.22 -20.19
C ASP A 34 -10.23 9.73 -18.73
N ASP A 35 -10.15 11.05 -18.58
CA ASP A 35 -9.76 11.74 -17.33
C ASP A 35 -10.91 11.96 -16.31
N THR A 36 -12.12 11.47 -16.60
CA THR A 36 -13.38 11.98 -15.99
C THR A 36 -14.07 11.10 -14.95
N ASP A 37 -13.42 10.11 -14.32
CA ASP A 37 -14.13 9.21 -13.36
C ASP A 37 -13.26 8.68 -12.21
N VAL A 38 -12.02 9.17 -12.02
CA VAL A 38 -11.12 8.56 -11.02
C VAL A 38 -11.52 8.92 -9.60
N GLU A 39 -11.68 10.22 -9.33
CA GLU A 39 -12.05 10.72 -8.00
C GLU A 39 -13.41 10.15 -7.57
N ASP A 40 -14.39 10.12 -8.46
CA ASP A 40 -15.72 9.58 -8.20
C ASP A 40 -15.68 8.07 -7.89
N GLN A 41 -14.86 7.30 -8.62
CA GLN A 41 -14.64 5.89 -8.30
C GLN A 41 -13.94 5.70 -6.96
N ILE A 42 -12.93 6.51 -6.64
CA ILE A 42 -12.23 6.46 -5.35
C ILE A 42 -13.19 6.82 -4.21
N GLU A 43 -14.03 7.85 -4.38
CA GLU A 43 -15.05 8.20 -3.41
C GLU A 43 -16.09 7.08 -3.25
N PHE A 44 -16.58 6.51 -4.35
CA PHE A 44 -17.49 5.37 -4.33
C PHE A 44 -16.91 4.21 -3.52
N TRP A 45 -15.66 3.82 -3.78
CA TRP A 45 -15.00 2.74 -3.04
C TRP A 45 -14.75 3.10 -1.58
N ASN A 46 -14.39 4.36 -1.28
CA ASN A 46 -14.29 4.82 0.10
C ASN A 46 -15.62 4.71 0.86
N ARG A 47 -16.76 5.02 0.21
CA ARG A 47 -18.08 4.81 0.80
C ARG A 47 -18.36 3.33 1.03
N CYS A 48 -18.10 2.47 0.05
CA CYS A 48 -18.33 1.02 0.18
C CYS A 48 -17.42 0.35 1.23
N MET A 49 -16.19 0.83 1.39
CA MET A 49 -15.17 0.23 2.26
C MET A 49 -15.13 0.82 3.68
N LYS A 50 -15.92 1.87 3.94
CA LYS A 50 -15.95 2.59 5.22
C LYS A 50 -16.12 1.65 6.42
N GLU A 51 -17.14 0.79 6.37
CA GLU A 51 -17.45 -0.17 7.44
C GLU A 51 -16.43 -1.32 7.52
N LYS A 52 -15.59 -1.49 6.49
CA LYS A 52 -14.47 -2.44 6.51
C LYS A 52 -13.20 -1.82 7.07
N GLY A 53 -13.18 -0.52 7.35
CA GLY A 53 -12.02 0.20 7.86
C GLY A 53 -10.91 0.42 6.83
N ILE A 54 -11.23 0.35 5.53
CA ILE A 54 -10.28 0.56 4.44
C ILE A 54 -10.56 1.90 3.77
N ARG A 55 -9.49 2.60 3.39
CA ARG A 55 -9.51 3.84 2.62
C ARG A 55 -8.61 3.73 1.40
N LEU A 56 -9.05 4.33 0.30
CA LEU A 56 -8.28 4.56 -0.91
C LEU A 56 -7.90 6.05 -0.94
N TYR A 57 -6.62 6.32 -1.22
CA TYR A 57 -6.05 7.66 -1.24
C TYR A 57 -5.16 7.84 -2.46
N ILE A 58 -5.39 8.92 -3.22
CA ILE A 58 -4.59 9.25 -4.39
C ILE A 58 -3.30 9.93 -3.93
N LEU A 59 -2.18 9.22 -4.05
CA LEU A 59 -0.84 9.73 -3.75
C LEU A 59 -0.28 10.58 -4.88
N ARG A 60 -0.56 10.24 -6.14
CA ARG A 60 -0.12 11.02 -7.30
C ARG A 60 -1.05 10.83 -8.47
N ARG A 61 -1.33 11.93 -9.18
CA ARG A 61 -2.01 11.93 -10.48
C ARG A 61 -1.07 12.54 -11.52
N GLN A 62 -0.97 11.88 -12.65
CA GLN A 62 -0.34 12.31 -13.90
C GLN A 62 -1.38 12.15 -15.00
N GLU A 63 -1.17 12.74 -16.18
CA GLU A 63 -2.16 12.83 -17.29
C GLU A 63 -3.09 11.62 -17.40
N ASN A 64 -2.55 10.42 -17.58
CA ASN A 64 -3.35 9.20 -17.70
C ASN A 64 -3.05 8.15 -16.61
N ARG A 65 -2.31 8.50 -15.55
CA ARG A 65 -1.84 7.54 -14.54
C ARG A 65 -2.09 8.04 -13.13
N VAL A 66 -2.61 7.16 -12.28
CA VAL A 66 -2.86 7.45 -10.87
C VAL A 66 -2.20 6.40 -9.99
N LEU A 67 -1.44 6.87 -9.00
CA LEU A 67 -0.90 6.05 -7.92
C LEU A 67 -1.88 6.09 -6.76
N VAL A 68 -2.52 4.95 -6.48
CA VAL A 68 -3.49 4.79 -5.40
C VAL A 68 -2.86 4.01 -4.26
N TYR A 69 -3.09 4.50 -3.05
CA TYR A 69 -2.71 3.88 -1.80
C TYR A 69 -3.94 3.39 -1.06
N VAL A 70 -3.97 2.10 -0.74
CA VAL A 70 -5.10 1.43 -0.08
C VAL A 70 -4.65 1.00 1.30
N TYR A 71 -5.28 1.53 2.34
CA TYR A 71 -4.81 1.35 3.70
C TYR A 71 -5.93 1.19 4.73
N ARG A 72 -5.56 0.58 5.86
CA ARG A 72 -6.35 0.52 7.09
C ARG A 72 -5.79 1.52 8.10
N LYS A 73 -6.53 2.59 8.39
CA LYS A 73 -6.05 3.70 9.25
C LYS A 73 -5.49 3.22 10.59
N LYS A 74 -6.20 2.33 11.29
CA LYS A 74 -5.78 1.81 12.61
C LYS A 74 -4.45 1.05 12.53
N GLN A 75 -4.27 0.20 11.52
CA GLN A 75 -3.04 -0.58 11.35
C GLN A 75 -1.88 0.30 10.90
N LEU A 76 -2.13 1.26 10.01
CA LEU A 76 -1.13 2.23 9.58
C LEU A 76 -0.62 3.06 10.77
N LEU A 77 -1.52 3.48 11.67
CA LEU A 77 -1.13 4.18 12.90
C LEU A 77 -0.19 3.34 13.77
N VAL A 78 -0.46 2.03 13.92
CA VAL A 78 0.45 1.12 14.64
C VAL A 78 1.81 1.06 13.96
N SER A 79 1.85 0.98 12.63
CA SER A 79 3.09 0.90 11.85
C SER A 79 3.93 2.17 11.94
N LEU A 80 3.31 3.35 11.89
CA LEU A 80 3.99 4.64 12.04
C LEU A 80 4.52 4.86 13.47
N ASN A 81 3.95 4.18 14.47
CA ASN A 81 4.37 4.26 15.87
C ASN A 81 5.28 3.09 16.31
N ARG A 82 5.77 2.26 15.39
CA ARG A 82 6.77 1.24 15.71
C ARG A 82 8.07 1.90 16.22
N PRO A 83 8.81 1.24 17.13
CA PRO A 83 10.07 1.77 17.64
C PRO A 83 11.04 2.19 16.53
N GLY A 84 11.59 3.40 16.64
CA GLY A 84 12.55 3.95 15.69
C GLY A 84 11.96 4.59 14.42
N VAL A 85 10.68 4.33 14.10
CA VAL A 85 10.05 4.87 12.87
C VAL A 85 9.95 6.39 12.90
N ALA A 86 9.51 6.99 14.00
CA ALA A 86 9.42 8.45 14.13
C ALA A 86 10.79 9.13 13.91
N ASN A 87 11.84 8.60 14.54
CA ASN A 87 13.21 9.12 14.40
C ASN A 87 13.75 8.95 12.97
N PHE A 88 13.41 7.85 12.31
CA PHE A 88 13.77 7.62 10.91
C PHE A 88 13.04 8.59 9.98
N LEU A 89 11.71 8.69 10.09
CA LEU A 89 10.89 9.58 9.25
C LEU A 89 11.23 11.05 9.44
N LYS A 90 11.64 11.48 10.64
CA LYS A 90 12.09 12.86 10.90
C LYS A 90 13.20 13.31 9.93
N LYS A 91 14.09 12.39 9.51
CA LYS A 91 15.17 12.67 8.53
C LYS A 91 14.65 13.05 7.14
N TYR A 92 13.41 12.67 6.83
CA TYR A 92 12.72 12.96 5.56
C TYR A 92 11.71 14.10 5.70
N GLY A 93 11.75 14.83 6.82
CA GLY A 93 10.90 16.00 7.06
C GLY A 93 9.50 15.68 7.57
N TYR A 94 9.28 14.51 8.16
CA TYR A 94 8.02 14.19 8.84
C TYR A 94 8.06 14.72 10.27
N GLY A 95 7.27 15.75 10.57
CA GLY A 95 7.15 16.34 11.90
C GLY A 95 6.22 15.59 12.87
N SER A 96 5.38 14.69 12.37
CA SER A 96 4.43 13.88 13.14
C SER A 96 4.24 12.51 12.50
N THR A 97 3.89 11.51 13.32
CA THR A 97 3.46 10.16 12.90
C THR A 97 1.95 9.99 12.91
N ASP A 98 1.19 11.08 13.10
CA ASP A 98 -0.24 11.07 12.81
C ASP A 98 -0.49 10.67 11.35
N VAL A 99 -1.52 9.86 11.13
CA VAL A 99 -1.73 9.20 9.82
C VAL A 99 -1.99 10.23 8.73
N GLU A 100 -2.87 11.19 8.98
CA GLU A 100 -3.24 12.22 8.02
C GLU A 100 -2.05 13.11 7.68
N TYR A 101 -1.34 13.61 8.70
CA TYR A 101 -0.12 14.38 8.50
C TYR A 101 0.94 13.61 7.70
N ALA A 102 1.21 12.35 8.07
CA ALA A 102 2.22 11.54 7.43
C ALA A 102 1.87 11.22 5.97
N LEU A 103 0.59 11.00 5.66
CA LEU A 103 0.14 10.77 4.29
C LEU A 103 0.26 12.02 3.42
N ASP A 104 -0.08 13.19 3.94
CA ASP A 104 0.07 14.45 3.20
C ASP A 104 1.54 14.77 2.94
N ARG A 105 2.43 14.50 3.92
CA ARG A 105 3.87 14.63 3.71
C ARG A 105 4.39 13.64 2.67
N LEU A 106 3.97 12.37 2.74
CA LEU A 106 4.34 11.35 1.75
C LEU A 106 3.88 11.74 0.34
N LYS A 107 2.64 12.24 0.20
CA LYS A 107 2.12 12.76 -1.07
C LYS A 107 2.95 13.91 -1.61
N SER A 108 3.30 14.88 -0.76
CA SER A 108 4.21 15.99 -1.13
C SER A 108 5.55 15.46 -1.63
N ARG A 109 6.17 14.51 -0.92
CA ARG A 109 7.45 13.88 -1.31
C ARG A 109 7.39 13.17 -2.65
N ILE A 110 6.28 12.50 -2.96
CA ILE A 110 6.06 11.82 -4.25
C ILE A 110 5.87 12.82 -5.41
N GLY A 111 5.36 14.02 -5.11
CA GLY A 111 5.13 15.10 -6.07
C GLY A 111 6.36 15.97 -6.34
N GLU A 112 7.35 15.97 -5.45
CA GLU A 112 8.67 16.53 -5.73
C GLU A 112 9.28 15.78 -6.95
N ASN A 113 9.80 16.48 -7.97
CA ASN A 113 10.39 15.90 -9.20
C ASN A 113 11.73 15.16 -8.96
N ASN A 114 11.90 14.59 -7.78
CA ASN A 114 13.07 13.87 -7.31
C ASN A 114 12.85 12.35 -7.41
N GLU A 115 13.80 11.60 -6.86
CA GLU A 115 13.69 10.16 -6.67
C GLU A 115 12.45 9.79 -5.82
N PHE A 116 11.82 8.66 -6.14
CA PHE A 116 10.66 8.16 -5.42
C PHE A 116 10.99 7.91 -3.94
N PRO A 117 10.17 8.36 -2.98
CA PRO A 117 10.48 8.25 -1.55
C PRO A 117 10.54 6.81 -1.08
N HIS A 118 11.73 6.31 -0.76
CA HIS A 118 11.93 4.94 -0.28
C HIS A 118 11.41 4.71 1.14
N GLU A 119 11.22 5.77 1.92
CA GLU A 119 10.60 5.68 3.25
C GLU A 119 9.16 5.17 3.21
N ILE A 120 8.51 5.18 2.03
CA ILE A 120 7.20 4.58 1.80
C ILE A 120 7.13 3.11 2.21
N GLY A 121 8.27 2.40 2.28
CA GLY A 121 8.31 1.03 2.78
C GLY A 121 7.70 0.89 4.18
N ILE A 122 7.83 1.90 5.04
CA ILE A 122 7.20 1.94 6.37
C ILE A 122 5.67 1.96 6.27
N PHE A 123 5.14 2.76 5.34
CA PHE A 123 3.72 2.86 5.06
C PHE A 123 3.17 1.54 4.47
N LEU A 124 4.03 0.72 3.88
CA LEU A 124 3.72 -0.60 3.35
C LEU A 124 4.06 -1.72 4.35
N ASP A 125 4.16 -1.44 5.65
CA ASP A 125 4.48 -2.40 6.72
C ASP A 125 5.85 -3.06 6.67
N TYR A 126 6.75 -2.62 5.80
CA TYR A 126 8.08 -3.22 5.72
C TYR A 126 8.84 -2.99 7.03
N PRO A 127 9.63 -3.97 7.49
CA PRO A 127 10.45 -3.79 8.67
C PRO A 127 11.36 -2.56 8.52
N LEU A 128 11.49 -1.77 9.59
CA LEU A 128 12.34 -0.57 9.58
C LEU A 128 13.77 -0.89 9.12
N GLY A 129 14.33 -2.02 9.58
CA GLY A 129 15.65 -2.48 9.16
C GLY A 129 15.75 -2.80 7.66
N ASP A 130 14.68 -3.28 7.03
CA ASP A 130 14.67 -3.54 5.58
C ASP A 130 14.56 -2.24 4.79
N VAL A 131 13.79 -1.26 5.26
CA VAL A 131 13.71 0.07 4.63
C VAL A 131 15.06 0.78 4.71
N ILE A 132 15.68 0.81 5.89
CA ILE A 132 17.01 1.39 6.07
C ILE A 132 18.02 0.63 5.20
N GLY A 133 18.00 -0.71 5.24
CA GLY A 133 18.91 -1.55 4.44
C GLY A 133 18.78 -1.31 2.95
N PHE A 134 17.56 -1.15 2.43
CA PHE A 134 17.31 -0.83 1.03
C PHE A 134 17.93 0.51 0.64
N ILE A 135 17.73 1.54 1.46
CA ILE A 135 18.25 2.89 1.20
C ILE A 135 19.76 2.90 1.28
N THR A 136 20.34 2.35 2.35
CA THR A 136 21.80 2.34 2.57
C THR A 136 22.55 1.54 1.50
N ASN A 137 21.95 0.48 0.97
CA ASN A 137 22.59 -0.36 -0.04
C ASN A 137 22.13 -0.04 -1.47
N GLU A 138 21.35 1.02 -1.70
CA GLU A 138 20.78 1.36 -3.01
C GLU A 138 20.07 0.16 -3.67
N GLY A 139 19.38 -0.63 -2.86
CA GLY A 139 18.69 -1.85 -3.28
C GLY A 139 19.61 -3.03 -3.66
N ARG A 140 20.92 -2.99 -3.36
CA ARG A 140 21.87 -4.09 -3.58
C ARG A 140 22.10 -4.88 -2.28
N ASN A 141 22.88 -5.96 -2.33
CA ASN A 141 23.30 -6.75 -1.16
C ASN A 141 22.17 -7.26 -0.24
N PHE A 142 21.01 -7.57 -0.82
CA PHE A 142 19.87 -8.11 -0.08
C PHE A 142 20.03 -9.61 0.18
N LYS A 143 19.49 -10.08 1.31
CA LYS A 143 19.47 -11.50 1.71
C LYS A 143 18.50 -12.31 0.87
N CYS A 144 17.31 -11.76 0.64
CA CYS A 144 16.32 -12.34 -0.27
C CYS A 144 15.40 -11.28 -0.86
N VAL A 145 14.62 -11.67 -1.85
CA VAL A 145 13.65 -10.81 -2.54
C VAL A 145 12.30 -11.50 -2.62
N GLY A 146 11.24 -10.73 -2.35
CA GLY A 146 9.85 -11.13 -2.53
C GLY A 146 8.99 -9.90 -2.75
N CYS A 147 8.07 -9.60 -1.83
CA CYS A 147 7.29 -8.35 -1.89
C CYS A 147 8.15 -7.09 -1.68
N TRP A 148 9.30 -7.23 -1.02
CA TRP A 148 10.36 -6.23 -0.90
C TRP A 148 11.73 -6.93 -0.86
N LYS A 149 12.81 -6.15 -0.84
CA LYS A 149 14.19 -6.65 -0.65
C LYS A 149 14.52 -6.69 0.84
N VAL A 150 14.99 -7.84 1.32
CA VAL A 150 15.18 -8.11 2.75
C VAL A 150 16.65 -7.94 3.14
N TYR A 151 16.88 -7.25 4.25
CA TYR A 151 18.18 -6.97 4.86
C TYR A 151 18.25 -7.45 6.31
N CYS A 152 17.12 -7.57 7.01
CA CYS A 152 17.05 -8.07 8.39
C CYS A 152 16.77 -9.59 8.47
N ASP A 153 15.56 -9.99 8.86
CA ASP A 153 15.18 -11.39 9.11
C ASP A 153 14.61 -12.04 7.85
N GLU A 154 15.48 -12.76 7.12
CA GLU A 154 15.10 -13.50 5.92
C GLU A 154 14.02 -14.54 6.17
N CYS A 155 14.11 -15.30 7.26
CA CYS A 155 13.20 -16.41 7.55
C CYS A 155 11.79 -15.90 7.81
N ALA A 156 11.65 -14.87 8.64
CA ALA A 156 10.36 -14.24 8.91
C ALA A 156 9.76 -13.58 7.65
N CYS A 157 10.59 -12.91 6.84
CA CYS A 157 10.13 -12.27 5.62
C CYS A 157 9.66 -13.28 4.57
N ARG A 158 10.37 -14.41 4.37
CA ARG A 158 9.94 -15.48 3.45
C ARG A 158 8.57 -16.05 3.83
N LYS A 159 8.35 -16.34 5.12
CA LYS A 159 7.03 -16.78 5.62
C LYS A 159 5.94 -15.74 5.36
N THR A 160 6.28 -14.46 5.49
CA THR A 160 5.34 -13.35 5.21
C THR A 160 5.01 -13.26 3.72
N PHE A 161 6.00 -13.42 2.84
CA PHE A 161 5.78 -13.43 1.39
C PHE A 161 4.88 -14.57 0.96
N GLU A 162 5.09 -15.78 1.48
CA GLU A 162 4.25 -16.94 1.18
C GLU A 162 2.80 -16.73 1.62
N LYS A 163 2.60 -16.13 2.81
CA LYS A 163 1.27 -15.76 3.31
C LYS A 163 0.59 -14.76 2.37
N TYR A 164 1.28 -13.70 1.94
CA TYR A 164 0.72 -12.72 1.03
C TYR A 164 0.42 -13.30 -0.36
N LYS A 165 1.32 -14.14 -0.89
CA LYS A 165 1.12 -14.84 -2.16
C LYS A 165 -0.12 -15.74 -2.09
N LYS A 166 -0.23 -16.58 -1.06
CA LYS A 166 -1.40 -17.46 -0.87
C LYS A 166 -2.69 -16.66 -0.75
N CYS A 167 -2.68 -15.55 -0.01
CA CYS A 167 -3.82 -14.65 0.09
C CYS A 167 -4.24 -14.12 -1.28
N ARG A 168 -3.29 -13.59 -2.06
CA ARG A 168 -3.53 -13.10 -3.42
C ARG A 168 -4.13 -14.17 -4.31
N ASP A 169 -3.55 -15.36 -4.33
CA ASP A 169 -3.99 -16.45 -5.21
C ASP A 169 -5.43 -16.90 -4.88
N VAL A 170 -5.78 -16.95 -3.60
CA VAL A 170 -7.14 -17.25 -3.15
C VAL A 170 -8.12 -16.14 -3.52
N TYR A 171 -7.76 -14.88 -3.29
CA TYR A 171 -8.62 -13.72 -3.56
C TYR A 171 -8.89 -13.57 -5.06
N VAL A 172 -7.86 -13.69 -5.90
CA VAL A 172 -7.99 -13.65 -7.36
C VAL A 172 -8.91 -14.76 -7.84
N ARG A 173 -8.71 -16.01 -7.38
CA ARG A 173 -9.56 -17.14 -7.78
C ARG A 173 -11.02 -16.92 -7.39
N LEU A 174 -11.29 -16.49 -6.15
CA LEU A 174 -12.66 -16.28 -5.69
C LEU A 174 -13.35 -15.13 -6.43
N TRP A 175 -12.62 -14.06 -6.74
CA TRP A 175 -13.13 -12.94 -7.53
C TRP A 175 -13.48 -13.37 -8.96
N GLN A 176 -12.61 -14.17 -9.60
CA GLN A 176 -12.89 -14.77 -10.92
C GLN A 176 -14.10 -15.72 -10.91
N GLN A 177 -14.40 -16.32 -9.76
CA GLN A 177 -15.61 -17.13 -9.54
C GLN A 177 -16.87 -16.29 -9.22
N GLY A 178 -16.79 -14.96 -9.29
CA GLY A 178 -17.93 -14.05 -9.13
C GLY A 178 -18.12 -13.49 -7.71
N ARG A 179 -17.21 -13.75 -6.76
CA ARG A 179 -17.25 -13.06 -5.46
C ARG A 179 -16.89 -11.59 -5.64
N SER A 180 -17.70 -10.69 -5.07
CA SER A 180 -17.39 -9.26 -5.13
C SER A 180 -16.23 -8.89 -4.22
N VAL A 181 -15.54 -7.78 -4.51
CA VAL A 181 -14.44 -7.28 -3.67
C VAL A 181 -14.91 -7.02 -2.23
N LEU A 182 -16.15 -6.55 -2.04
CA LEU A 182 -16.73 -6.32 -0.72
C LEU A 182 -16.95 -7.62 0.08
N GLN A 183 -17.33 -8.70 -0.59
CA GLN A 183 -17.45 -10.02 0.05
C GLN A 183 -16.08 -10.59 0.43
N LEU A 184 -15.04 -10.31 -0.36
CA LEU A 184 -13.67 -10.70 -0.07
C LEU A 184 -13.03 -9.85 1.04
N THR A 185 -13.58 -8.66 1.31
CA THR A 185 -13.01 -7.73 2.29
C THR A 185 -13.48 -8.03 3.71
N VAL A 186 -12.51 -8.34 4.58
CA VAL A 186 -12.76 -8.63 6.00
C VAL A 186 -12.91 -7.33 6.78
N ALA A 187 -13.84 -7.28 7.74
CA ALA A 187 -13.95 -6.17 8.70
C ALA A 187 -12.95 -6.38 9.84
N ALA A 188 -12.30 -5.32 10.31
CA ALA A 188 -11.27 -5.37 11.35
C ALA A 188 -11.50 -4.32 12.44
#